data_AF-A0A3S4GFI3-F1
#
_entry.id   AF-A0A3S4GFI3-F1
#
_cell.length_a   1.000
_cell.length_b   1.000
_cell.length_c   1.000
_cell.angle_alpha   90.00
_cell.angle_beta   90.00
_cell.angle_gamma   90.00
#
_symmetry.space_group_name_H-M   'P 1'
#
loop_
_entity.id
_entity.type
_entity.pdbx_description
1 polymer ?
#
loop_
_entity_poly.entity_id
_entity_poly.type
_entity_poly.pdbx_seq_one_letter_code
_entity_poly.pdbx_strand_id
1 'polypeptide(L)'
;MSLPSVPLLNAARVQRGNRIGKFVLPLFLAPTATAFAQADPDSGPALQFLTVMGVSIVLLVAGLIILFIPAYIAFRRHHPNRWAIAVVCLAFGGTVIGWFGALIWALHAVHQTPYGSRGGESGLNIFADDVTKVRIEPDLARSKASDVDTLAERLGRLKKLFETGVITEEEHAALRQRALAEIGA
;
A
#
# COMPACT_ATOMS: atom_id res chain seq x y z
N MET A 1 -31.18 39.06 -54.07
CA MET A 1 -30.24 39.17 -52.92
C MET A 1 -30.94 38.55 -51.70
N SER A 2 -30.75 37.25 -51.47
CA SER A 2 -31.23 36.57 -50.25
C SER A 2 -30.19 35.54 -49.82
N LEU A 3 -29.76 35.64 -48.57
CA LEU A 3 -28.76 34.79 -47.95
C LEU A 3 -29.28 33.36 -47.76
N PRO A 4 -28.46 32.30 -47.92
CA PRO A 4 -28.82 30.96 -47.50
C PRO A 4 -28.65 30.80 -45.98
N SER A 5 -29.70 30.29 -45.36
CA SER A 5 -29.81 29.84 -43.97
C SER A 5 -28.82 28.73 -43.63
N VAL A 6 -28.07 28.89 -42.54
CA VAL A 6 -27.17 27.88 -41.96
C VAL A 6 -27.94 27.08 -40.90
N PRO A 7 -28.10 25.75 -41.08
CA PRO A 7 -28.17 24.86 -39.93
C PRO A 7 -27.45 23.53 -40.20
N LEU A 8 -26.12 23.49 -40.13
CA LEU A 8 -25.36 22.23 -40.29
C LEU A 8 -24.27 21.99 -39.22
N LEU A 9 -24.31 22.70 -38.09
CA LEU A 9 -23.26 22.59 -37.07
C LEU A 9 -23.66 21.93 -35.74
N ASN A 10 -24.94 21.65 -35.51
CA ASN A 10 -25.40 21.13 -34.21
C ASN A 10 -25.71 19.61 -34.15
N ALA A 11 -25.76 18.90 -35.28
CA ALA A 11 -26.09 17.47 -35.28
C ALA A 11 -24.89 16.54 -34.95
N ALA A 12 -23.66 17.00 -35.08
CA ALA A 12 -22.46 16.15 -34.97
C ALA A 12 -21.93 15.98 -33.53
N ARG A 13 -22.49 16.67 -32.52
CA ARG A 13 -21.92 16.68 -31.16
C ARG A 13 -22.50 15.64 -30.21
N VAL A 14 -23.64 15.01 -30.54
CA VAL A 14 -24.39 14.14 -29.61
C VAL A 14 -24.01 12.65 -29.71
N GLN A 15 -23.18 12.24 -30.69
CA GLN A 15 -22.89 10.82 -30.93
C GLN A 15 -21.57 10.31 -30.31
N ARG A 16 -21.10 10.91 -29.21
CA ARG A 16 -19.97 10.40 -28.40
C ARG A 16 -20.44 9.69 -27.12
N GLY A 17 -21.54 8.96 -27.23
CA GLY A 17 -22.06 8.10 -26.16
C GLY A 17 -21.54 6.66 -26.29
N ASN A 18 -20.60 6.31 -25.41
CA ASN A 18 -20.31 4.96 -24.91
C ASN A 18 -19.98 3.85 -25.94
N ARG A 19 -18.72 3.79 -26.39
CA ARG A 19 -18.16 2.66 -27.17
C ARG A 19 -17.80 1.43 -26.31
N ILE A 20 -18.03 1.47 -25.00
CA ILE A 20 -17.56 0.44 -24.07
C ILE A 20 -18.45 -0.82 -24.12
N GLY A 21 -19.76 -0.66 -24.40
CA GLY A 21 -20.70 -1.78 -24.50
C GLY A 21 -20.62 -2.61 -25.80
N LYS A 22 -19.87 -2.15 -26.82
CA LYS A 22 -19.81 -2.79 -28.15
C LYS A 22 -18.83 -3.96 -28.24
N PHE A 23 -17.93 -4.12 -27.27
CA PHE A 23 -16.92 -5.17 -27.29
C PHE A 23 -17.25 -6.37 -26.40
N VAL A 24 -18.10 -6.19 -25.39
CA VAL A 24 -18.48 -7.27 -24.46
C VAL A 24 -19.64 -8.10 -25.02
N LEU A 25 -20.62 -7.45 -25.67
CA LEU A 25 -21.82 -8.09 -26.20
C LEU A 25 -21.54 -9.11 -27.35
N PRO A 26 -20.64 -8.87 -28.32
CA PRO A 26 -20.40 -9.84 -29.41
C PRO A 26 -19.55 -11.04 -28.98
N LEU A 27 -18.74 -10.93 -27.91
CA LEU A 27 -17.84 -12.02 -27.49
C LEU A 27 -18.60 -13.23 -26.94
N PHE A 28 -19.79 -13.02 -26.37
CA PHE A 28 -20.63 -14.10 -25.84
C PHE A 28 -21.75 -14.53 -26.80
N LEU A 29 -22.18 -13.67 -27.73
CA LEU A 29 -23.30 -13.96 -28.64
C LEU A 29 -22.89 -14.66 -29.95
N ALA A 30 -21.68 -14.39 -30.45
CA ALA A 30 -21.14 -15.05 -31.65
C ALA A 30 -21.01 -16.59 -31.52
N PRO A 31 -20.45 -17.15 -30.43
CA PRO A 31 -20.29 -18.60 -30.32
C PRO A 31 -21.60 -19.37 -30.18
N THR A 32 -22.65 -18.76 -29.61
CA THR A 32 -23.98 -19.37 -29.55
C THR A 32 -24.66 -19.45 -30.91
N ALA A 33 -24.45 -18.45 -31.78
CA ALA A 33 -24.99 -18.45 -33.14
C ALA A 33 -24.29 -19.50 -34.03
N THR A 34 -22.98 -19.69 -33.87
CA THR A 34 -22.24 -20.74 -34.58
C THR A 34 -22.58 -22.13 -34.06
N ALA A 35 -22.78 -22.29 -32.75
CA ALA A 35 -23.22 -23.56 -32.17
C ALA A 35 -24.61 -23.99 -32.68
N PHE A 36 -25.53 -23.04 -32.88
CA PHE A 36 -26.83 -23.30 -33.53
C PHE A 36 -26.66 -23.67 -35.01
N ALA A 37 -25.78 -22.97 -35.74
CA ALA A 37 -25.54 -23.24 -37.15
C ALA A 37 -24.80 -24.57 -37.41
N GLN A 38 -24.01 -25.05 -36.45
CA GLN A 38 -23.30 -26.34 -36.52
C GLN A 38 -24.08 -27.50 -35.89
N ALA A 39 -25.24 -27.24 -35.27
CA ALA A 39 -26.09 -28.28 -34.73
C ALA A 39 -26.68 -29.11 -35.88
N ASP A 40 -26.65 -30.43 -35.72
CA ASP A 40 -27.19 -31.37 -36.70
C ASP A 40 -28.68 -31.03 -36.97
N PRO A 41 -29.07 -30.66 -38.20
CA PRO A 41 -30.43 -30.24 -38.50
C PRO A 41 -31.46 -31.36 -38.26
N ASP A 42 -31.02 -32.63 -38.25
CA ASP A 42 -31.86 -33.80 -37.98
C ASP A 42 -32.07 -34.05 -36.48
N SER A 43 -31.38 -33.30 -35.61
CA SER A 43 -31.62 -33.34 -34.16
C SER A 43 -32.97 -32.71 -33.81
N GLY A 44 -33.79 -33.42 -33.03
CA GLY A 44 -35.10 -32.90 -32.60
C GLY A 44 -34.99 -31.57 -31.85
N PRO A 45 -36.03 -30.70 -31.89
CA PRO A 45 -35.95 -29.33 -31.38
C PRO A 45 -35.54 -29.27 -29.90
N ALA A 46 -35.98 -30.24 -29.09
CA ALA A 46 -35.60 -30.34 -27.69
C ALA A 46 -34.08 -30.52 -27.48
N LEU A 47 -33.41 -31.30 -28.33
CA LEU A 47 -31.97 -31.56 -28.22
C LEU A 47 -31.17 -30.32 -28.63
N GLN A 48 -31.63 -29.58 -29.65
CA GLN A 48 -31.03 -28.31 -30.07
C GLN A 48 -31.13 -27.23 -28.98
N PHE A 49 -32.26 -27.15 -28.28
CA PHE A 49 -32.39 -26.23 -27.14
C PHE A 49 -31.41 -26.59 -26.02
N LEU A 50 -31.27 -27.87 -25.68
CA LEU A 50 -30.37 -28.32 -24.62
C LEU A 50 -28.89 -28.04 -24.96
N THR A 51 -28.47 -28.26 -26.21
CA THR A 51 -27.08 -28.00 -26.63
C THR A 51 -26.74 -26.51 -26.58
N VAL A 52 -27.61 -25.65 -27.12
CA VAL A 52 -27.39 -24.18 -27.08
C VAL A 52 -27.36 -23.68 -25.64
N MET A 53 -28.29 -24.11 -24.79
CA MET A 53 -28.31 -23.70 -23.38
C MET A 53 -27.07 -24.21 -22.63
N GLY A 54 -26.66 -25.46 -22.88
CA GLY A 54 -25.45 -26.04 -22.31
C GLY A 54 -24.19 -25.25 -22.68
N VAL A 55 -23.98 -24.97 -23.97
CA VAL A 55 -22.83 -24.18 -24.44
C VAL A 55 -22.87 -22.76 -23.85
N SER A 56 -24.05 -22.14 -23.82
CA SER A 56 -24.23 -20.80 -23.25
C SER A 56 -23.84 -20.74 -21.77
N ILE A 57 -24.28 -21.73 -20.99
CA ILE A 57 -23.95 -21.84 -19.55
C ILE A 57 -22.46 -22.04 -19.37
N VAL A 58 -21.83 -22.94 -20.14
CA VAL A 58 -20.38 -23.20 -20.06
C VAL A 58 -19.59 -21.92 -20.36
N LEU A 59 -19.97 -21.19 -21.41
CA LEU A 59 -19.31 -19.92 -21.76
C LEU A 59 -19.51 -18.85 -20.69
N LEU A 60 -20.71 -18.74 -20.12
CA LEU A 60 -20.99 -17.81 -19.01
C LEU A 60 -20.15 -18.14 -17.78
N VAL A 61 -20.09 -19.42 -17.39
CA VAL A 61 -19.30 -19.87 -16.24
C VAL A 61 -17.81 -19.63 -16.48
N ALA A 62 -17.29 -19.97 -17.66
CA ALA A 62 -15.90 -19.72 -18.02
C ALA A 62 -15.56 -18.22 -18.02
N GLY A 63 -16.44 -17.39 -18.60
CA GLY A 63 -16.30 -15.94 -18.60
C GLY A 63 -16.28 -15.35 -17.19
N LEU A 64 -17.18 -15.84 -16.31
CA LEU A 64 -17.24 -15.42 -14.91
C LEU A 64 -15.93 -15.76 -14.19
N ILE A 65 -15.42 -16.99 -14.35
CA ILE A 65 -14.15 -17.40 -13.73
C ILE A 65 -13.01 -16.46 -14.17
N ILE A 66 -12.91 -16.14 -15.46
CA ILE A 66 -11.89 -15.25 -16.01
C ILE A 66 -12.00 -13.83 -15.44
N LEU A 67 -13.23 -13.32 -15.33
CA LEU A 67 -13.51 -11.99 -14.78
C LEU A 67 -13.05 -11.86 -13.32
N PHE A 68 -13.14 -12.95 -12.54
CA PHE A 68 -12.79 -12.98 -11.13
C PHE A 68 -11.32 -13.36 -10.84
N ILE A 69 -10.49 -13.67 -11.85
CA ILE A 69 -9.05 -13.94 -11.69
C ILE A 69 -8.33 -12.85 -10.86
N PRO A 70 -8.41 -11.54 -11.21
CA PRO A 70 -7.71 -10.50 -10.47
C PRO A 70 -8.16 -10.39 -9.00
N ALA A 71 -9.46 -10.57 -8.73
CA ALA A 71 -9.97 -10.60 -7.35
C ALA A 71 -9.41 -11.81 -6.59
N TYR A 72 -9.45 -13.01 -7.17
CA TYR A 72 -8.91 -14.23 -6.57
C TYR A 72 -7.42 -14.09 -6.21
N ILE A 73 -6.61 -13.51 -7.10
CA ILE A 73 -5.19 -13.25 -6.86
C ILE A 73 -4.99 -12.29 -5.67
N ALA A 74 -5.80 -11.24 -5.56
CA ALA A 74 -5.73 -10.28 -4.45
C ALA A 74 -6.08 -10.92 -3.09
N PHE A 75 -7.09 -11.78 -3.04
CA PHE A 75 -7.47 -12.51 -1.82
C PHE A 75 -6.41 -13.54 -1.41
N ARG A 76 -5.87 -14.31 -2.36
CA ARG A 76 -4.82 -15.31 -2.09
C ARG A 76 -3.53 -14.66 -1.56
N ARG A 77 -3.23 -13.43 -1.98
CA ARG A 77 -2.07 -12.67 -1.53
C ARG A 77 -2.30 -11.85 -0.26
N HIS A 78 -3.48 -11.93 0.36
CA HIS A 78 -3.87 -11.11 1.50
C HIS A 78 -3.61 -9.60 1.30
N HIS A 79 -3.84 -9.10 0.08
CA HIS A 79 -3.59 -7.69 -0.23
C HIS A 79 -4.42 -6.78 0.70
N PRO A 80 -3.85 -5.72 1.28
CA PRO A 80 -4.57 -4.84 2.21
C PRO A 80 -5.83 -4.25 1.57
N ASN A 81 -5.73 -3.90 0.28
CA ASN A 81 -6.83 -3.33 -0.51
C ASN A 81 -7.62 -4.38 -1.31
N ARG A 82 -7.72 -5.63 -0.82
CA ARG A 82 -8.44 -6.72 -1.50
C ARG A 82 -9.89 -6.37 -1.85
N TRP A 83 -10.58 -5.64 -0.98
CA TRP A 83 -11.96 -5.19 -1.22
C TRP A 83 -12.05 -4.12 -2.32
N ALA A 84 -11.08 -3.20 -2.40
CA ALA A 84 -11.05 -2.20 -3.46
C ALA A 84 -10.81 -2.84 -4.84
N ILE A 85 -9.91 -3.83 -4.91
CA ILE A 85 -9.66 -4.60 -6.14
C ILE A 85 -10.91 -5.37 -6.54
N ALA A 86 -11.64 -5.97 -5.60
CA ALA A 86 -12.89 -6.67 -5.88
C ALA A 86 -13.98 -5.73 -6.43
N VAL A 87 -14.10 -4.52 -5.89
CA VAL A 87 -15.04 -3.50 -6.39
C VAL A 87 -14.67 -3.06 -7.80
N VAL A 88 -13.38 -2.86 -8.10
CA VAL A 88 -12.93 -2.53 -9.46
C VAL A 88 -13.20 -3.69 -10.43
N CYS A 89 -13.01 -4.94 -10.00
CA CYS A 89 -13.36 -6.12 -10.81
C CYS A 89 -14.86 -6.22 -11.07
N LEU A 90 -15.72 -5.86 -10.11
CA LEU A 90 -17.18 -5.88 -10.29
C LEU A 90 -17.67 -4.72 -11.16
N ALA A 91 -17.17 -3.51 -10.93
CA ALA A 91 -17.61 -2.31 -11.65
C ALA A 91 -17.00 -2.21 -13.07
N PHE A 92 -15.77 -2.69 -13.25
CA PHE A 92 -15.00 -2.54 -14.49
C PHE A 92 -14.45 -3.85 -15.06
N GLY A 93 -14.71 -5.02 -14.48
CA GLY A 93 -14.13 -6.29 -14.93
C GLY A 93 -14.61 -6.75 -16.31
N GLY A 94 -15.72 -6.19 -16.81
CA GLY A 94 -16.13 -6.36 -18.20
C GLY A 94 -15.30 -5.53 -19.20
N THR A 95 -14.47 -4.60 -18.72
CA THR A 95 -13.59 -3.77 -19.56
C THR A 95 -12.17 -4.29 -19.50
N VAL A 96 -11.52 -4.42 -20.66
CA VAL A 96 -10.12 -4.88 -20.75
C VAL A 96 -9.20 -4.00 -19.89
N ILE A 97 -9.40 -2.68 -19.93
CA ILE A 97 -8.58 -1.72 -19.17
C ILE A 97 -8.80 -1.89 -17.65
N GLY A 98 -10.04 -2.01 -17.19
CA GLY A 98 -10.34 -2.21 -15.78
C GLY A 98 -9.87 -3.56 -15.25
N TRP A 99 -10.00 -4.61 -16.07
CA TRP A 99 -9.52 -5.95 -15.75
C TRP A 99 -7.99 -6.00 -15.63
N PHE A 100 -7.25 -5.47 -16.61
CA PHE A 100 -5.79 -5.40 -16.55
C PHE A 100 -5.30 -4.44 -15.45
N GLY A 101 -5.97 -3.30 -15.25
CA GLY A 101 -5.67 -2.38 -14.17
C GLY A 101 -5.82 -3.03 -12.79
N ALA A 102 -6.91 -3.76 -12.57
CA ALA A 102 -7.12 -4.54 -11.36
C ALA A 102 -6.08 -5.66 -11.19
N LEU A 103 -5.68 -6.32 -12.28
CA LEU A 103 -4.63 -7.36 -12.25
C LEU A 103 -3.27 -6.78 -11.88
N ILE A 104 -2.86 -5.67 -12.51
CA ILE A 104 -1.62 -4.96 -12.19
C ILE A 104 -1.66 -4.53 -10.73
N TRP A 105 -2.79 -3.99 -10.25
CA TRP A 105 -2.92 -3.54 -8.87
C TRP A 105 -2.94 -4.70 -7.85
N ALA A 106 -3.51 -5.85 -8.21
CA ALA A 106 -3.45 -7.07 -7.41
C ALA A 106 -2.05 -7.68 -7.33
N LEU A 107 -1.24 -7.50 -8.37
CA LEU A 107 0.15 -7.94 -8.41
C LEU A 107 1.10 -6.94 -7.74
N HIS A 108 0.76 -5.66 -7.76
CA HIS A 108 1.55 -4.59 -7.18
C HIS A 108 1.36 -4.54 -5.66
N ALA A 109 2.30 -5.14 -4.92
CA ALA A 109 2.36 -5.03 -3.47
C ALA A 109 2.78 -3.62 -3.08
N VAL A 110 1.81 -2.74 -2.80
CA VAL A 110 2.08 -1.49 -2.09
C VAL A 110 2.53 -1.89 -0.69
N HIS A 111 3.80 -1.61 -0.37
CA HIS A 111 4.32 -1.73 0.99
C HIS A 111 3.62 -0.70 1.87
N GLN A 112 2.42 -1.02 2.33
CA GLN A 112 1.87 -0.36 3.50
C GLN A 112 2.45 -1.11 4.69
N THR A 113 3.56 -0.61 5.21
CA THR A 113 3.97 -0.99 6.56
C THR A 113 2.77 -0.75 7.50
N PRO A 114 2.48 -1.65 8.46
CA PRO A 114 1.43 -1.45 9.46
C PRO A 114 1.59 -0.12 10.23
N TYR A 115 2.81 0.40 10.18
CA TYR A 115 3.19 1.76 10.48
C TYR A 115 2.94 2.58 9.19
N GLY A 116 1.71 3.10 8.99
CA GLY A 116 1.44 4.06 7.92
C GLY A 116 2.51 5.14 7.89
N SER A 117 2.87 5.68 6.71
CA SER A 117 3.93 6.70 6.50
C SER A 117 4.16 7.53 7.77
N ARG A 118 5.11 7.05 8.60
CA ARG A 118 5.19 7.41 10.02
C ARG A 118 6.23 8.50 10.13
N GLY A 119 6.01 9.61 9.44
CA GLY A 119 6.80 10.85 9.54
C GLY A 119 8.32 10.77 9.41
N GLY A 120 8.94 9.61 9.16
CA GLY A 120 10.35 9.36 9.47
C GLY A 120 11.29 9.33 8.26
N GLU A 121 10.77 9.39 7.05
CA GLU A 121 11.58 9.51 5.83
C GLU A 121 11.95 10.98 5.52
N SER A 122 11.24 11.94 6.10
CA SER A 122 11.75 13.29 6.31
C SER A 122 12.34 13.32 7.72
N GLY A 123 13.58 13.75 7.89
CA GLY A 123 14.30 13.78 9.18
C GLY A 123 13.70 14.74 10.25
N LEU A 124 12.39 14.75 10.44
CA LEU A 124 11.64 15.57 11.39
C LEU A 124 10.94 14.75 12.49
N ASN A 125 10.94 13.41 12.44
CA ASN A 125 10.26 12.55 13.42
C ASN A 125 11.12 12.12 14.62
N ILE A 126 12.11 12.92 14.99
CA ILE A 126 12.94 12.68 16.19
C ILE A 126 12.19 13.12 17.47
N PHE A 127 11.17 13.96 17.33
CA PHE A 127 10.52 14.60 18.50
C PHE A 127 9.22 13.93 18.95
N ALA A 128 8.66 13.01 18.16
CA ALA A 128 7.32 12.48 18.43
C ALA A 128 7.27 11.01 18.86
N ASP A 129 8.32 10.20 18.65
CA ASP A 129 8.28 8.74 18.89
C ASP A 129 9.24 8.23 19.98
N ASP A 130 9.93 9.11 20.72
CA ASP A 130 10.63 8.70 21.96
C ASP A 130 9.68 8.72 23.16
N VAL A 131 8.74 7.78 23.19
CA VAL A 131 8.04 7.42 24.44
C VAL A 131 8.94 6.45 25.21
N THR A 132 10.02 6.97 25.75
CA THR A 132 10.70 6.33 26.89
C THR A 132 9.70 6.33 28.04
N LYS A 133 9.28 5.14 28.51
CA LYS A 133 8.50 5.02 29.74
C LYS A 133 9.37 5.48 30.91
N VAL A 134 9.35 6.78 31.20
CA VAL A 134 9.99 7.36 32.37
C VAL A 134 9.23 6.88 33.61
N ARG A 135 9.80 5.88 34.28
CA ARG A 135 9.46 5.59 35.67
C ARG A 135 9.83 6.83 36.47
N ILE A 136 8.84 7.54 36.99
CA ILE A 136 9.00 8.71 37.85
C ILE A 136 9.51 8.20 39.21
N GLU A 137 10.79 7.91 39.27
CA GLU A 137 11.58 7.87 40.50
C GLU A 137 11.81 9.34 40.90
N PRO A 138 11.79 9.74 42.19
CA PRO A 138 12.02 11.12 42.57
C PRO A 138 13.35 11.62 42.00
N ASP A 139 13.24 12.51 41.01
CA ASP A 139 14.28 12.90 40.05
C ASP A 139 15.60 13.33 40.73
N LEU A 140 15.50 13.86 41.95
CA LEU A 140 16.62 14.28 42.79
C LEU A 140 17.56 13.16 43.23
N ALA A 141 17.04 11.95 43.49
CA ALA A 141 17.85 10.83 43.95
C ALA A 141 18.60 10.17 42.77
N ARG A 142 17.97 10.14 41.59
CA ARG A 142 18.55 9.57 40.38
C ARG A 142 19.59 10.49 39.75
N SER A 143 19.33 11.81 39.70
CA SER A 143 20.32 12.79 39.23
C SER A 143 21.57 12.78 40.11
N LYS A 144 21.38 12.81 41.43
CA LYS A 144 22.51 12.79 42.38
C LYS A 144 23.30 11.48 42.31
N ALA A 145 22.63 10.34 42.11
CA ALA A 145 23.32 9.07 41.91
C ALA A 145 24.16 9.06 40.61
N SER A 146 23.60 9.54 39.48
CA SER A 146 24.36 9.63 38.23
C SER A 146 25.52 10.63 38.28
N ASP A 147 25.35 11.76 38.98
CA ASP A 147 26.40 12.76 39.16
C ASP A 147 27.55 12.18 40.01
N VAL A 148 27.23 11.41 41.05
CA VAL A 148 28.23 10.74 41.89
C VAL A 148 28.97 9.64 41.11
N ASP A 149 28.28 8.86 40.28
CA ASP A 149 28.91 7.82 39.45
C ASP A 149 29.87 8.43 38.42
N THR A 150 29.47 9.51 37.76
CA THR A 150 30.34 10.23 36.80
C THR A 150 31.53 10.90 37.48
N LEU A 151 31.39 11.39 38.72
CA LEU A 151 32.51 11.90 39.51
C LEU A 151 33.51 10.80 39.88
N ALA A 152 33.01 9.64 40.32
CA ALA A 152 33.86 8.51 40.67
C ALA A 152 34.72 8.07 39.47
N GLU A 153 34.14 8.04 38.27
CA GLU A 153 34.86 7.76 37.03
C GLU A 153 35.90 8.84 36.71
N ARG A 154 35.55 10.13 36.83
CA ARG A 154 36.49 11.26 36.63
C ARG A 154 37.67 11.21 37.62
N LEU A 155 37.42 10.93 38.89
CA LEU A 155 38.46 10.81 39.92
C LEU A 155 39.37 9.60 39.67
N GLY A 156 38.82 8.47 39.23
CA GLY A 156 39.61 7.31 38.83
C GLY A 156 40.54 7.61 37.66
N ARG A 157 40.06 8.36 36.67
CA ARG A 157 40.87 8.81 35.53
C ARG A 157 41.98 9.78 35.93
N LEU A 158 41.70 10.74 36.82
CA LEU A 158 42.70 11.66 37.36
C LEU A 158 43.81 10.94 38.12
N LYS A 159 43.45 9.96 38.96
CA LYS A 159 44.42 9.11 39.68
C LYS A 159 45.33 8.35 38.70
N LYS A 160 44.75 7.78 37.64
CA LYS A 160 45.52 7.08 36.61
C LYS A 160 46.53 8.01 35.92
N LEU A 161 46.14 9.25 35.63
CA LEU A 161 47.04 10.24 35.00
C LEU A 161 48.19 10.65 35.93
N PHE A 162 47.92 10.79 37.23
CA PHE A 162 48.94 11.03 38.24
C PHE A 162 49.92 9.86 38.37
N GLU A 163 49.41 8.63 38.42
CA GLU A 163 50.26 7.42 38.48
C GLU A 163 51.15 7.25 37.25
N THR A 164 50.67 7.68 36.07
CA THR A 164 51.47 7.68 34.84
C THR A 164 52.50 8.82 34.76
N GLY A 165 52.56 9.72 35.75
CA GLY A 165 53.48 10.84 35.79
C GLY A 165 53.19 11.95 34.78
N VAL A 166 51.98 11.97 34.20
CA VAL A 166 51.57 12.95 33.17
C VAL A 166 51.21 14.30 33.80
N ILE A 167 50.75 14.28 35.05
CA ILE A 167 50.37 15.49 35.81
C ILE A 167 51.14 15.55 37.13
N THR A 168 51.45 16.76 37.57
CA THR A 168 52.13 17.00 38.85
C THR A 168 51.17 16.86 40.04
N GLU A 169 51.70 16.69 41.25
CA GLU A 169 50.89 16.53 42.48
C GLU A 169 50.01 17.76 42.77
N GLU A 170 50.54 18.96 42.52
CA GLU A 170 49.82 20.21 42.71
C GLU A 170 48.65 20.35 41.71
N GLU A 171 48.87 19.98 40.44
CA GLU A 171 47.82 19.99 39.41
C GLU A 171 46.74 18.93 39.69
N HIS A 172 47.14 17.75 40.14
CA HIS A 172 46.20 16.69 40.53
C HIS A 172 45.31 17.14 41.69
N ALA A 173 45.88 17.79 42.71
CA ALA A 173 45.12 18.31 43.85
C ALA A 173 44.11 19.39 43.41
N ALA A 174 44.54 20.34 42.56
CA ALA A 174 43.67 21.40 42.04
C ALA A 174 42.50 20.85 41.19
N LEU A 175 42.78 19.88 40.31
CA LEU A 175 41.76 19.28 39.43
C LEU A 175 40.76 18.41 40.21
N ARG A 176 41.24 17.65 41.20
CA ARG A 176 40.37 16.88 42.10
C ARG A 176 39.44 17.79 42.90
N GLN A 177 39.97 18.90 43.42
CA GLN A 177 39.18 19.84 44.19
C GLN A 177 38.10 20.53 43.34
N ARG A 178 38.43 20.87 42.09
CA ARG A 178 37.48 21.45 41.13
C ARG A 178 36.33 20.49 40.80
N ALA A 179 36.62 19.19 40.62
CA ALA A 179 35.61 18.17 40.34
C ALA A 179 34.67 17.94 41.55
N LEU A 180 35.18 18.02 42.78
CA LEU A 180 34.36 17.91 44.00
C LEU A 180 33.45 19.13 44.19
N ALA A 181 33.92 20.32 43.83
CA ALA A 181 33.13 21.55 43.92
C ALA A 181 31.95 21.59 42.94
N GLU A 182 32.06 20.90 41.80
CA GLU A 182 31.03 20.83 40.75
C GLU A 182 29.75 20.09 41.21
N ILE A 183 29.85 19.22 42.22
CA ILE A 183 28.73 18.40 42.75
C ILE A 183 28.28 18.86 44.15
N GLY A 184 29.16 19.55 44.88
CA GLY A 184 28.84 20.13 46.18
C GLY A 184 28.07 21.46 46.11
N ALA A 185 27.93 22.06 44.92
CA ALA A 185 27.19 23.30 44.65
C ALA A 185 25.77 22.99 44.14
#